data_AF-A0A1H4D3G6-F1
#
_entry.id   AF-A0A1H4D3G6-F1
#
_cell.length_a   1.000
_cell.length_b   1.000
_cell.length_c   1.000
_cell.angle_alpha   90.00
_cell.angle_beta   90.00
_cell.angle_gamma   90.00
#
_symmetry.space_group_name_H-M   'P 1'
#
loop_
_entity.id
_entity.type
_entity.pdbx_description
1 polymer ?
#
loop_
_entity_poly.entity_id
_entity_poly.type
_entity_poly.pdbx_seq_one_letter_code
_entity_poly.pdbx_strand_id
1 'polypeptide(L)'
;MQNEIEYKGLRRKLNGCYENFTALLGDLNKKENAAFILNDPGGREVLGLERFVEGRKQLSDILRRPVSFDPNELKQVDTAAEALAASLNKFGRVEFSYMESLASRSRQELIDELGDRIFYNPLVKGYEICERLAAGNVVAKAE
;
A
#
# COMPACT_ATOMS: atom_id res chain seq x y z
N MET A 1 10.63 7.14 -7.54
CA MET A 1 10.01 6.32 -6.48
C MET A 1 10.43 4.88 -6.70
N GLN A 2 11.08 4.26 -5.71
CA GLN A 2 11.74 2.95 -5.82
C GLN A 2 11.07 1.94 -4.87
N ASN A 3 9.75 2.01 -4.74
CA ASN A 3 8.97 1.21 -3.77
C ASN A 3 8.24 0.02 -4.40
N GLU A 4 8.44 -0.24 -5.70
CA GLU A 4 7.74 -1.31 -6.44
C GLU A 4 8.66 -2.50 -6.75
N ILE A 5 9.86 -2.52 -6.19
CA ILE A 5 10.80 -3.63 -6.37
C ILE A 5 10.88 -4.42 -5.07
N GLU A 6 10.47 -5.68 -5.16
CA GLU A 6 10.65 -6.64 -4.10
C GLU A 6 12.13 -6.83 -3.75
N TYR A 7 12.48 -6.62 -2.49
CA TYR A 7 13.80 -6.96 -1.97
C TYR A 7 13.90 -8.46 -1.64
N LYS A 8 14.01 -9.29 -2.69
CA LYS A 8 14.14 -10.77 -2.59
C LYS A 8 15.25 -11.24 -1.64
N GLY A 9 16.33 -10.46 -1.52
CA GLY A 9 17.44 -10.76 -0.60
C GLY A 9 17.03 -10.72 0.87
N LEU A 10 16.25 -9.71 1.26
CA LEU A 10 15.78 -9.55 2.64
C LEU A 10 14.78 -10.65 3.03
N ARG A 11 13.86 -11.02 2.14
CA ARG A 11 12.94 -12.14 2.41
C ARG A 11 13.69 -13.47 2.53
N ARG A 12 14.68 -13.75 1.67
CA ARG A 12 15.50 -14.96 1.81
C ARG A 12 16.23 -15.01 3.16
N LYS A 13 16.77 -13.86 3.60
CA LYS A 13 17.40 -13.75 4.92
C LYS A 13 16.40 -13.99 6.05
N LEU A 14 15.22 -13.38 5.98
CA LEU A 14 14.13 -13.58 6.95
C LEU A 14 13.74 -15.06 7.03
N ASN A 15 13.50 -15.71 5.89
CA ASN A 15 13.15 -17.13 5.84
C ASN A 15 14.25 -17.99 6.45
N GLY A 16 15.52 -17.75 6.12
CA GLY A 16 16.63 -18.49 6.72
C GLY A 16 16.74 -18.31 8.23
N CYS A 17 16.55 -17.08 8.74
CA CYS A 17 16.53 -16.82 10.18
C CYS A 17 15.38 -17.56 10.87
N TYR A 18 14.19 -17.55 10.27
CA TYR A 18 13.01 -18.23 10.78
C TYR A 18 13.17 -19.76 10.78
N GLU A 19 13.64 -20.34 9.68
CA GLU A 19 13.88 -21.78 9.55
C GLU A 19 14.93 -22.26 10.57
N ASN A 20 16.03 -21.51 10.73
CA ASN A 20 17.06 -21.83 11.71
C ASN A 20 16.55 -21.75 13.15
N PHE A 21 15.75 -20.72 13.47
CA PHE A 21 15.16 -20.59 14.80
C PHE A 21 14.21 -21.76 15.08
N THR A 22 13.29 -22.04 14.16
CA THR A 22 12.28 -23.09 14.36
C THR A 22 12.86 -24.50 14.39
N ALA A 23 13.96 -24.75 13.67
CA ALA A 23 14.67 -26.02 13.74
C ALA A 23 15.33 -26.28 15.11
N LEU A 24 15.78 -25.22 15.79
CA LEU A 24 16.49 -25.34 17.07
C LEU A 24 15.56 -25.22 18.28
N LEU A 25 14.59 -24.31 18.23
CA LEU A 25 13.80 -23.88 19.38
C LEU A 25 12.29 -24.15 19.22
N GLY A 26 11.86 -24.61 18.05
CA GLY A 26 10.44 -24.83 17.73
C GLY A 26 9.69 -23.52 17.43
N ASP A 27 8.37 -23.53 17.64
CA ASP A 27 7.50 -22.42 17.27
C ASP A 27 7.84 -21.11 18.02
N LEU A 28 7.79 -19.98 17.32
CA LEU A 28 8.00 -18.65 17.91
C LEU A 28 6.99 -18.37 19.02
N ASN A 29 5.72 -18.72 18.79
CA ASN A 29 4.62 -18.49 19.75
C ASN A 29 4.55 -19.52 20.88
N LYS A 30 5.52 -20.44 20.99
CA LYS A 30 5.61 -21.34 22.15
C LYS A 30 5.83 -20.50 23.42
N LYS A 31 5.22 -20.87 24.54
CA LYS A 31 5.20 -20.06 25.77
C LYS A 31 6.59 -19.60 26.23
N GLU A 32 7.58 -20.49 26.16
CA GLU A 32 8.96 -20.19 26.58
C GLU A 32 9.65 -19.23 25.61
N ASN A 33 9.45 -19.42 24.30
CA ASN A 33 10.03 -18.58 23.25
C ASN A 33 9.39 -17.20 23.24
N ALA A 34 8.06 -17.12 23.32
CA ALA A 34 7.31 -15.87 23.31
C ALA A 34 7.67 -14.98 24.51
N ALA A 35 7.84 -15.55 25.70
CA ALA A 35 8.25 -14.80 26.88
C ALA A 35 9.63 -14.17 26.72
N PHE A 36 10.55 -14.83 26.00
CA PHE A 36 11.87 -14.28 25.71
C PHE A 36 11.82 -13.21 24.61
N ILE A 37 11.13 -13.51 23.50
CA ILE A 37 11.01 -12.63 22.32
C ILE A 37 10.34 -11.30 22.68
N LEU A 38 9.34 -11.31 23.55
CA LEU A 38 8.63 -10.09 23.98
C LEU A 38 9.48 -9.12 24.81
N ASN A 39 10.68 -9.51 25.26
CA ASN A 39 11.61 -8.57 25.88
C ASN A 39 12.31 -7.66 24.85
N ASP A 40 12.28 -8.03 23.57
CA ASP A 40 12.80 -7.21 22.48
C ASP A 40 11.73 -6.18 22.05
N PRO A 41 12.10 -4.91 21.80
CA PRO A 41 11.20 -3.90 21.25
C PRO A 41 10.45 -4.32 19.98
N GLY A 42 11.07 -5.13 19.12
CA GLY A 42 10.48 -5.67 17.89
C GLY A 42 9.90 -7.08 18.04
N GLY A 43 9.77 -7.58 19.27
CA GLY A 43 9.36 -8.95 19.54
C GLY A 43 7.94 -9.27 19.06
N ARG A 44 7.02 -8.30 19.10
CA ARG A 44 5.63 -8.51 18.67
C ARG A 44 5.53 -8.75 17.16
N GLU A 45 6.32 -8.04 16.38
CA GLU A 45 6.43 -8.19 14.93
C GLU A 45 6.99 -9.57 14.57
N VAL A 46 7.98 -10.05 15.33
CA VAL A 46 8.53 -11.40 15.17
C VAL A 46 7.49 -12.47 15.49
N LEU A 47 6.76 -12.34 16.60
CA LEU A 47 5.68 -13.29 16.94
C LEU A 47 4.55 -13.28 15.90
N GLY A 48 4.29 -12.13 15.28
CA GLY A 48 3.32 -11.98 14.19
C GLY A 48 3.67 -12.77 12.92
N LEU A 49 4.88 -13.32 12.82
CA LEU A 49 5.25 -14.21 11.71
C LEU A 49 4.46 -15.53 11.74
N GLU A 50 3.99 -15.93 12.92
CA GLU A 50 3.18 -17.13 13.14
C GLU A 50 1.82 -16.75 13.71
N ARG A 51 0.77 -17.36 13.19
CA ARG A 51 -0.58 -17.28 13.74
C ARG A 51 -1.13 -18.68 13.90
N PHE A 52 -1.84 -18.94 14.99
CA PHE A 52 -2.58 -20.19 15.16
C PHE A 52 -4.06 -19.93 14.93
N VAL A 53 -4.63 -20.56 13.91
CA VAL A 53 -6.05 -20.50 13.58
C VAL A 53 -6.59 -21.92 13.66
N GLU A 54 -7.56 -22.18 14.53
CA GLU A 54 -8.14 -23.52 14.75
C GLU A 54 -7.08 -24.60 15.05
N GLY A 55 -6.05 -24.25 15.83
CA GLY A 55 -4.95 -25.15 16.17
C GLY A 55 -3.95 -25.42 15.04
N ARG A 56 -4.14 -24.81 13.86
CA ARG A 56 -3.21 -24.90 12.73
C ARG A 56 -2.29 -23.70 12.70
N LYS A 57 -0.99 -23.97 12.54
CA LYS A 57 0.03 -22.96 12.33
C LYS A 57 -0.12 -22.36 10.93
N GLN A 58 -0.33 -21.05 10.86
CA GLN A 58 -0.38 -20.25 9.66
C GLN A 58 0.77 -19.25 9.67
N LEU A 59 1.55 -19.26 8.60
CA LEU A 59 2.66 -18.32 8.44
C LEU A 59 2.18 -17.02 7.81
N SER A 60 2.80 -15.92 8.22
CA SER A 60 2.59 -14.61 7.63
C SER A 60 2.96 -14.57 6.15
N ASP A 61 2.27 -13.71 5.40
CA ASP A 61 2.45 -13.57 3.95
C ASP A 61 3.83 -13.05 3.55
N ILE A 62 4.51 -12.28 4.41
CA ILE A 62 5.85 -11.72 4.17
C ILE A 62 6.92 -12.80 3.92
N LEU A 63 6.70 -14.02 4.41
CA LEU A 63 7.58 -15.17 4.19
C LEU A 63 7.40 -15.80 2.80
N ARG A 64 6.27 -15.54 2.12
CA ARG A 64 5.87 -16.21 0.87
C ARG A 64 5.79 -15.28 -0.33
N ARG A 65 5.32 -14.04 -0.14
CA ARG A 65 5.05 -13.08 -1.22
C ARG A 65 5.42 -11.64 -0.81
N PRO A 66 5.58 -10.71 -1.78
CA PRO A 66 5.68 -9.30 -1.45
C PRO A 66 4.44 -8.83 -0.68
N VAL A 67 4.65 -8.03 0.35
CA VAL A 67 3.58 -7.37 1.14
C VAL A 67 3.70 -5.84 1.13
N SER A 68 4.77 -5.30 0.54
CA SER A 68 5.05 -3.87 0.48
C SER A 68 4.34 -3.15 -0.67
N PHE A 69 3.76 -3.90 -1.61
CA PHE A 69 3.03 -3.37 -2.76
C PHE A 69 1.98 -4.40 -3.21
N ASP A 70 0.91 -3.91 -3.85
CA ASP A 70 -0.15 -4.76 -4.37
C ASP A 70 0.30 -5.43 -5.69
N PRO A 71 0.45 -6.76 -5.76
CA PRO A 71 0.79 -7.44 -7.02
C PRO A 71 -0.33 -7.35 -8.07
N ASN A 72 -1.56 -7.04 -7.65
CA ASN A 72 -2.72 -6.84 -8.52
C ASN A 72 -2.94 -5.35 -8.83
N GLU A 73 -1.93 -4.51 -8.63
CA GLU A 73 -2.01 -3.12 -9.03
C GLU A 73 -2.53 -3.02 -10.48
N LEU A 74 -3.56 -2.20 -10.67
CA LEU A 74 -4.17 -1.94 -11.98
C LEU A 74 -3.05 -1.60 -12.96
N LYS A 75 -2.86 -2.44 -13.98
CA LYS A 75 -1.77 -2.26 -14.97
C LYS A 75 -2.21 -1.43 -16.15
N GLN A 76 -3.50 -1.43 -16.43
CA GLN A 76 -4.09 -0.70 -17.54
C GLN A 76 -5.55 -0.39 -17.19
N VAL A 77 -6.00 0.79 -17.58
CA VAL A 77 -7.40 1.21 -17.49
C VAL A 77 -7.81 1.81 -18.83
N ASP A 78 -9.07 1.65 -19.18
CA ASP A 78 -9.56 2.07 -20.50
C ASP A 78 -10.13 3.50 -20.48
N THR A 79 -10.36 4.07 -19.30
CA THR A 79 -10.99 5.39 -19.12
C THR A 79 -10.18 6.32 -18.22
N ALA A 80 -10.25 7.63 -18.47
CA ALA A 80 -9.62 8.62 -17.59
C ALA A 80 -10.25 8.64 -16.20
N ALA A 81 -11.54 8.28 -16.12
CA ALA A 81 -12.29 8.13 -14.88
C ALA A 81 -11.69 7.05 -13.95
N GLU A 82 -11.37 5.89 -14.51
CA GLU A 82 -10.73 4.78 -13.78
C GLU A 82 -9.29 5.14 -13.40
N ALA A 83 -8.54 5.79 -14.30
CA ALA A 83 -7.20 6.28 -13.99
C ALA A 83 -7.21 7.26 -12.81
N LEU A 84 -8.19 8.18 -12.78
CA LEU A 84 -8.38 9.13 -11.70
C LEU A 84 -8.70 8.42 -10.38
N ALA A 85 -9.63 7.46 -10.39
CA ALA A 85 -9.97 6.68 -9.21
C ALA A 85 -8.77 5.89 -8.67
N ALA A 86 -7.99 5.26 -9.55
CA ALA A 86 -6.76 4.57 -9.19
C ALA A 86 -5.73 5.51 -8.56
N SER A 87 -5.55 6.71 -9.13
CA SER A 87 -4.65 7.73 -8.62
C SER A 87 -5.06 8.22 -7.22
N LEU A 88 -6.34 8.49 -7.01
CA LEU A 88 -6.88 8.90 -5.70
C LEU A 88 -6.75 7.77 -4.67
N ASN A 89 -6.99 6.52 -5.06
CA ASN A 89 -6.83 5.38 -4.15
C ASN A 89 -5.37 5.15 -3.75
N LYS A 90 -4.41 5.33 -4.67
CA LYS A 90 -2.98 5.10 -4.39
C LYS A 90 -2.29 6.29 -3.70
N PHE A 91 -2.57 7.52 -4.14
CA PHE A 91 -1.85 8.72 -3.71
C PHE A 91 -2.71 9.69 -2.89
N GLY A 92 -4.02 9.49 -2.82
CA GLY A 92 -4.93 10.44 -2.19
C GLY A 92 -5.06 11.77 -2.94
N ARG A 93 -4.52 11.90 -4.16
CA ARG A 93 -4.55 13.13 -4.98
C ARG A 93 -4.47 12.79 -6.46
N VAL A 94 -4.72 13.76 -7.33
CA VAL A 94 -4.57 13.60 -8.78
C VAL A 94 -3.08 13.60 -9.15
N GLU A 95 -2.56 12.44 -9.55
CA GLU A 95 -1.17 12.22 -9.95
C GLU A 95 -1.10 11.83 -11.43
N PHE A 96 -0.90 12.82 -12.30
CA PHE A 96 -0.96 12.62 -13.75
C PHE A 96 0.09 11.65 -14.28
N SER A 97 1.31 11.69 -13.77
CA SER A 97 2.35 10.76 -14.25
C SER A 97 1.97 9.30 -14.01
N TYR A 98 1.19 9.02 -12.96
CA TYR A 98 0.63 7.69 -12.74
C TYR A 98 -0.56 7.42 -13.68
N MET A 99 -1.48 8.36 -13.81
CA MET A 99 -2.65 8.20 -14.69
C MET A 99 -2.27 7.98 -16.17
N GLU A 100 -1.27 8.71 -16.67
CA GLU A 100 -0.72 8.56 -18.02
C GLU A 100 -0.13 7.16 -18.22
N SER A 101 0.54 6.62 -17.19
CA SER A 101 1.10 5.26 -17.23
C SER A 101 0.03 4.15 -17.28
N LEU A 102 -1.18 4.42 -16.78
CA LEU A 102 -2.29 3.47 -16.74
C LEU A 102 -3.18 3.53 -18.00
N ALA A 103 -3.51 4.73 -18.46
CA ALA A 103 -4.47 4.93 -19.55
C ALA A 103 -3.81 4.96 -20.94
N SER A 104 -2.47 4.97 -21.02
CA SER A 104 -1.72 5.20 -22.28
C SER A 104 -2.20 6.45 -23.03
N ARG A 105 -2.64 7.46 -22.28
CA ARG A 105 -3.12 8.76 -22.76
C ARG A 105 -2.20 9.85 -22.25
N SER A 106 -2.10 10.92 -23.03
CA SER A 106 -1.40 12.12 -22.60
C SER A 106 -2.18 12.85 -21.51
N ARG A 107 -1.46 13.64 -20.72
CA ARG A 107 -2.04 14.54 -19.72
C ARG A 107 -3.17 15.40 -20.28
N GLN A 108 -3.04 15.92 -21.50
CA GLN A 108 -4.06 16.78 -22.10
C GLN A 108 -5.34 16.00 -22.38
N GLU A 109 -5.24 14.80 -22.97
CA GLU A 109 -6.39 13.94 -23.22
C GLU A 109 -7.10 13.54 -21.92
N LEU A 110 -6.34 13.27 -20.85
CA LEU A 110 -6.89 12.99 -19.53
C LEU A 110 -7.64 14.20 -18.95
N ILE A 111 -7.12 15.41 -19.12
CA ILE A 111 -7.79 16.64 -18.66
C ILE A 111 -9.08 16.85 -19.46
N ASP A 112 -9.01 16.72 -20.78
CA ASP A 112 -10.15 16.95 -21.67
C ASP A 112 -11.28 15.93 -21.41
N GLU A 113 -10.96 14.66 -21.16
CA GLU A 113 -11.93 13.62 -20.84
C GLU A 113 -12.52 13.75 -19.43
N LEU A 114 -11.72 14.21 -18.46
CA LEU A 114 -12.19 14.40 -17.08
C LEU A 114 -13.01 15.68 -16.91
N GLY A 115 -12.77 16.70 -17.74
CA GLY A 115 -13.51 17.96 -17.76
C GLY A 115 -13.75 18.53 -16.36
N ASP A 116 -15.02 18.76 -16.04
CA ASP A 116 -15.48 19.38 -14.77
C ASP A 116 -15.30 18.50 -13.52
N ARG A 117 -14.68 17.32 -13.63
CA ARG A 117 -14.42 16.44 -12.47
C ARG A 117 -13.17 16.85 -11.72
N ILE A 118 -12.23 17.51 -12.39
CA ILE A 118 -10.96 17.96 -11.81
C ILE A 118 -10.75 19.45 -12.08
N PHE A 119 -10.13 20.14 -11.13
CA PHE A 119 -9.83 21.55 -11.23
C PHE A 119 -8.42 21.83 -10.77
N TYR A 120 -7.76 22.78 -11.42
CA TYR A 120 -6.45 23.23 -10.99
C TYR A 120 -6.61 24.14 -9.76
N ASN A 121 -6.01 23.74 -8.64
CA ASN A 121 -5.91 24.56 -7.44
C ASN A 121 -4.52 25.24 -7.38
N PRO A 122 -4.44 26.57 -7.56
CA PRO A 122 -3.17 27.30 -7.56
C PRO A 122 -2.49 27.34 -6.18
N LEU A 123 -3.22 27.13 -5.08
CA LEU A 123 -2.67 27.13 -3.72
C LEU A 123 -1.75 25.93 -3.48
N VAL A 124 -2.15 24.76 -3.99
CA VAL A 124 -1.37 23.52 -3.92
C VAL A 124 -0.60 23.24 -5.21
N LYS A 125 -0.71 24.12 -6.20
CA LYS A 125 -0.12 24.00 -7.55
C LYS A 125 -0.38 22.64 -8.18
N GLY A 126 -1.60 22.12 -8.02
CA GLY A 126 -1.98 20.77 -8.42
C GLY A 126 -3.45 20.66 -8.77
N TYR A 127 -3.84 19.54 -9.38
CA TYR A 127 -5.26 19.28 -9.68
C TYR A 127 -5.93 18.57 -8.50
N GLU A 128 -7.17 18.97 -8.23
CA GLU A 128 -8.03 18.39 -7.22
C GLU A 128 -9.38 18.02 -7.81
N ILE A 129 -10.07 17.07 -7.18
CA ILE A 129 -11.44 16.72 -7.58
C ILE A 129 -12.43 17.77 -7.07
N CYS A 130 -13.51 17.96 -7.83
CA CYS A 130 -14.59 18.89 -7.50
C CYS A 130 -15.12 18.71 -6.06
N GLU A 131 -15.28 17.45 -5.63
CA GLU A 131 -15.77 17.10 -4.30
C GLU A 131 -14.85 17.57 -3.16
N ARG A 132 -13.53 17.59 -3.40
CA ARG A 132 -12.55 18.04 -2.39
C ARG A 132 -12.55 19.56 -2.25
N LEU A 133 -12.75 20.28 -3.34
CA LEU A 133 -12.93 21.73 -3.31
C LEU A 133 -14.20 22.13 -2.54
N ALA A 134 -15.27 21.35 -2.66
CA ALA A 134 -16.50 21.56 -1.88
C ALA A 134 -16.30 21.29 -0.37
N ALA A 135 -15.45 20.32 -0.01
CA ALA A 135 -15.12 20.01 1.38
C ALA A 135 -14.13 20.99 2.03
N GLY A 136 -13.36 21.73 1.24
CA GLY A 136 -12.38 22.72 1.72
C GLY A 136 -12.99 24.04 2.20
N ASN A 137 -14.30 24.24 2.06
CA ASN A 137 -14.95 25.52 2.34
C ASN A 137 -16.30 25.35 3.07
N VAL A 138 -16.31 24.61 4.19
CA VAL A 138 -17.50 24.47 5.04
C VAL A 138 -17.78 25.75 5.88
N VAL A 139 -16.85 26.72 5.92
CA VAL A 139 -16.98 27.93 6.77
C VAL A 139 -17.60 29.15 6.04
N ALA A 140 -17.84 29.10 4.73
CA ALA A 140 -18.47 30.22 3.99
C ALA A 140 -19.89 29.94 3.49
N LYS A 141 -20.54 28.87 3.98
CA LYS A 141 -21.93 28.54 3.61
C LYS A 141 -22.93 28.47 4.77
N ALA A 142 -22.53 28.89 5.97
CA ALA A 142 -23.44 29.12 7.07
C ALA A 142 -23.21 30.54 7.59
N GLU A 143 -24.15 31.43 7.21
CA GLU A 143 -24.34 32.84 7.62
C GLU A 143 -23.58 33.93 6.84
#